data_AF-A0A356KH73-F1
#
_entry.id   AF-A0A356KH73-F1
#
_cell.length_a   1.000
_cell.length_b   1.000
_cell.length_c   1.000
_cell.angle_alpha   90.00
_cell.angle_beta   90.00
_cell.angle_gamma   90.00
#
_symmetry.space_group_name_H-M   'P 1'
#
loop_
_entity.id
_entity.type
_entity.pdbx_description
1 polymer ?
#
loop_
_entity_poly.entity_id
_entity_poly.type
_entity_poly.pdbx_seq_one_letter_code
_entity_poly.pdbx_strand_id
1 'polypeptide(L)' 'MIKKFVGDKKSITANSSDGRIWQGQLFQSGRVTKFSEATWKEVEELARKHGMRPADPTP' A
#
# COMPACT_ATOMS: atom_id res chain seq x y z
N MET A 1 11.88 -4.73 1.54
CA MET A 1 10.89 -4.97 0.47
C MET A 1 9.95 -3.77 0.35
N ILE A 2 9.63 -3.33 -0.86
CA ILE A 2 8.68 -2.25 -1.11
C ILE A 2 7.62 -2.78 -2.07
N LYS A 3 6.35 -2.58 -1.74
CA LYS A 3 5.21 -2.88 -2.60
C LYS A 3 4.40 -1.62 -2.80
N LYS A 4 3.94 -1.43 -4.03
CA LYS A 4 3.12 -0.29 -4.41
C LYS A 4 1.79 -0.81 -4.90
N PHE A 5 0.73 -0.04 -4.66
CA PHE A 5 -0.59 -0.25 -5.21
C PHE A 5 -1.04 1.05 -5.86
N VAL A 6 -1.72 0.96 -6.99
CA VAL A 6 -2.17 2.10 -7.76
C VAL A 6 -3.63 1.91 -8.16
N GLY A 7 -4.34 3.04 -8.27
CA GLY A 7 -5.70 3.14 -8.76
C GLY A 7 -5.96 4.53 -9.33
N ASP A 8 -7.17 4.74 -9.82
CA ASP A 8 -7.52 5.88 -10.70
C ASP A 8 -7.18 7.28 -10.15
N LYS A 9 -7.12 7.45 -8.82
CA LYS A 9 -6.65 8.68 -8.12
C LYS A 9 -6.03 8.38 -6.74
N LYS A 10 -5.53 7.17 -6.56
CA LYS A 10 -5.07 6.69 -5.27
C LYS A 10 -3.85 5.81 -5.42
N SER A 11 -2.97 5.84 -4.44
CA SER A 11 -1.84 4.94 -4.38
C SER A 11 -1.52 4.56 -2.95
N ILE A 12 -1.03 3.34 -2.75
CA ILE A 12 -0.49 2.89 -1.48
C ILE A 12 0.96 2.51 -1.72
N THR A 13 1.88 3.09 -0.98
CA THR A 13 3.27 2.61 -0.93
C THR A 13 3.48 1.95 0.41
N ALA A 14 3.73 0.65 0.42
CA ALA A 14 4.01 -0.12 1.62
C ALA A 14 5.47 -0.62 1.59
N ASN A 15 6.26 -0.27 2.60
CA ASN A 15 7.61 -0.75 2.80
C ASN A 15 7.67 -1.65 4.04
N SER A 16 8.42 -2.73 3.94
CA SER A 16 8.69 -3.64 5.05
C SER A 16 10.17 -4.03 5.05
N SER A 17 10.82 -3.93 6.21
CA SER A 17 12.22 -4.37 6.37
C SER A 17 12.34 -5.87 6.63
N ASP A 18 11.39 -6.47 7.38
CA ASP A 18 11.40 -7.89 7.79
C ASP A 18 10.34 -8.74 7.05
N GLY A 19 9.47 -8.12 6.25
CA GLY A 19 8.32 -8.76 5.62
C GLY A 19 7.13 -9.01 6.55
N ARG A 20 7.32 -8.91 7.87
CA ARG A 20 6.26 -9.08 8.89
C ARG A 20 5.41 -7.83 9.08
N ILE A 21 6.06 -6.71 9.38
CA ILE A 21 5.41 -5.42 9.58
C ILE A 21 5.61 -4.54 8.37
N TRP A 22 4.51 -4.05 7.82
CA TRP A 22 4.46 -3.14 6.71
C TRP A 22 4.09 -1.75 7.22
N GLN A 23 4.87 -0.77 6.80
CA GLN A 23 4.59 0.63 6.99
C GLN A 23 4.23 1.18 5.62
N GLY A 24 3.34 2.15 5.54
CA GLY A 24 2.96 2.66 4.25
C GLY A 24 2.23 3.97 4.28
N GLN A 25 2.04 4.51 3.08
CA GLN A 25 1.41 5.79 2.83
C GLN A 25 0.33 5.59 1.78
N LEU A 26 -0.91 5.86 2.17
CA LEU A 26 -2.09 5.92 1.31
C LEU A 26 -2.27 7.35 0.83
N PHE A 27 -2.09 7.58 -0.46
CA PHE A 27 -2.51 8.80 -1.13
C PHE A 27 -3.92 8.63 -1.67
N GLN A 28 -4.83 9.53 -1.31
CA GLN A 28 -6.19 9.58 -1.83
C GLN A 28 -6.62 11.03 -2.03
N SER A 29 -6.85 11.42 -3.29
CA SER A 29 -7.44 12.73 -3.62
C SER A 29 -6.78 13.94 -2.93
N GLY A 30 -5.44 13.94 -2.86
CA GLY A 30 -4.66 15.01 -2.23
C GLY A 30 -4.42 14.86 -0.72
N ARG A 31 -4.98 13.83 -0.08
CA ARG A 31 -4.66 13.46 1.32
C ARG A 31 -3.70 12.30 1.37
N VAL A 32 -2.70 12.41 2.25
CA VAL A 32 -1.76 11.32 2.57
C VAL A 32 -2.07 10.82 3.96
N THR A 33 -2.47 9.56 4.06
CA THR A 33 -2.63 8.85 5.34
C THR A 33 -1.47 7.90 5.51
N LYS A 34 -0.69 8.05 6.57
CA LYS A 34 0.41 7.13 6.89
C LYS A 34 -0.11 6.06 7.86
N PHE A 35 0.28 4.82 7.64
CA PHE A 35 0.05 3.72 8.57
C PHE A 35 1.37 3.04 8.86
N SER A 36 1.56 2.67 10.13
CA SER A 36 2.67 1.87 10.61
C SER A 36 2.08 0.64 11.27
N GLU A 37 2.81 -0.47 11.29
CA GLU A 37 2.36 -1.70 11.97
C GLU A 37 1.21 -2.46 11.31
N ALA A 38 1.07 -2.36 9.98
CA ALA A 38 0.12 -3.17 9.23
C ALA A 38 0.73 -4.51 8.82
N THR A 39 -0.06 -5.57 8.82
CA THR A 39 0.34 -6.84 8.21
C THR A 39 0.19 -6.81 6.69
N TRP A 40 0.87 -7.71 5.97
CA TRP A 40 0.72 -7.82 4.51
C TRP A 40 -0.74 -8.00 4.09
N LYS A 41 -1.50 -8.80 4.86
CA LYS A 41 -2.92 -9.07 4.63
C LYS A 41 -3.76 -7.80 4.76
N GLU A 42 -3.52 -6.98 5.78
CA GLU A 42 -4.20 -5.69 5.95
C GLU A 42 -3.87 -4.71 4.83
N VAL A 43 -2.63 -4.69 4.35
CA VAL A 43 -2.22 -3.86 3.21
C VAL A 43 -2.96 -4.29 1.93
N GLU A 44 -3.06 -5.60 1.67
CA GLU A 44 -3.86 -6.12 0.56
C GLU A 44 -5.34 -5.80 0.70
N GLU A 45 -5.93 -6.00 1.88
CA GLU A 45 -7.34 -5.68 2.13
C GLU A 45 -7.62 -4.19 1.98
N LEU A 46 -6.72 -3.32 2.45
CA LEU A 46 -6.80 -1.88 2.29
C LEU A 46 -6.77 -1.50 0.80
N ALA A 47 -5.80 -2.04 0.06
CA ALA A 47 -5.72 -1.83 -1.39
C ALA A 47 -7.01 -2.28 -2.08
N ARG A 48 -7.49 -3.49 -1.78
CA ARG A 48 -8.71 -4.07 -2.37
C ARG A 48 -9.96 -3.27 -2.03
N LYS A 49 -10.11 -2.83 -0.78
CA LYS A 49 -11.21 -1.98 -0.30
C LYS A 49 -11.26 -0.65 -1.04
N HIS A 50 -10.10 -0.11 -1.41
CA HIS A 50 -10.01 1.13 -2.17
C HIS A 50 -10.03 0.94 -3.70
N GLY A 51 -10.17 -0.29 -4.19
CA GLY A 51 -10.17 -0.64 -5.61
C GLY A 51 -8.79 -0.50 -6.26
N MET A 52 -7.73 -0.56 -5.47
CA MET A 52 -6.35 -0.47 -5.94
C MET A 52 -5.83 -1.85 -6.33
N ARG A 53 -4.93 -1.85 -7.30
CA ARG A 53 -4.24 -3.06 -7.74
C ARG A 53 -2.76 -2.94 -7.37
N PRO A 54 -2.07 -4.05 -7.07
CA PRO A 54 -0.62 -4.00 -6.94
C PRO A 54 -0.06 -3.39 -8.22
N ALA A 55 0.73 -2.31 -8.05
CA ALA A 55 1.61 -1.85 -9.09
C ALA A 55 2.68 -2.94 -9.17
N ASP A 56 2.47 -3.86 -10.10
CA ASP A 56 3.36 -4.96 -10.36
C ASP A 56 4.81 -4.46 -10.33
N PRO A 57 5.72 -5.12 -9.60
CA PRO A 57 7.13 -4.87 -9.78
C PRO A 57 7.47 -5.33 -11.20
N THR A 58 7.60 -4.39 -12.13
CA THR A 58 8.20 -4.71 -13.43
C THR A 58 9.59 -5.33 -13.17
N PRO A 59 9.96 -6.36 -13.95
CA PRO A 59 10.87 -7.45 -13.57
C PRO A 59 12.30 -7.02 -13.18
#